data_AF-A0A543FLT3-F1
#
_entry.id   AF-A0A543FLT3-F1
#
_cell.length_a   1.000
_cell.length_b   1.000
_cell.length_c   1.000
_cell.angle_alpha   90.00
_cell.angle_beta   90.00
_cell.angle_gamma   90.00
#
_symmetry.space_group_name_H-M   'P 1'
#
loop_
_entity.id
_entity.type
_entity.pdbx_description
1 polymer ?
#
loop_
_entity_poly.entity_id
_entity_poly.type
_entity_poly.pdbx_seq_one_letter_code
_entity_poly.pdbx_strand_id
1 'polypeptide(L)'
;MSASPTRIVAHGVECVSVGGARWRYVSLAPWPQLGPDGTPLVSLLRAGSIAMVQLGVQLDPPGDVLERARAAVEAAVAASIVLESGVDGVERIDVVLEPGAGERIAATSAGSGYPPYTAVFSLRPEGDDLDAFAAAVGGASGRVEIRYRVRRDGADAPVSADLAEWMPHPASVPRHDPAPSGA
;
A
#
# COMPACT_ATOMS: atom_id res chain seq x y z
N MET A 1 -6.60 -0.93 38.13
CA MET A 1 -5.47 -0.51 37.27
C MET A 1 -5.59 -1.30 35.99
N SER A 2 -6.02 -0.69 34.89
CA SER A 2 -6.03 -1.38 33.59
C SER A 2 -4.61 -1.40 33.06
N ALA A 3 -4.06 -2.59 32.78
CA ALA A 3 -2.81 -2.72 32.05
C ALA A 3 -2.99 -2.11 30.65
N SER A 4 -2.00 -1.34 30.19
CA SER A 4 -1.98 -0.86 28.80
C SER A 4 -2.01 -2.06 27.84
N PRO A 5 -2.75 -1.98 26.73
CA PRO A 5 -2.80 -3.08 25.78
C PRO A 5 -1.40 -3.33 25.19
N THR A 6 -1.03 -4.61 25.08
CA THR A 6 0.24 -5.00 24.45
C THR A 6 0.18 -4.69 22.96
N ARG A 7 1.23 -4.05 22.44
CA ARG A 7 1.36 -3.65 21.03
C ARG A 7 2.66 -4.21 20.46
N ILE A 8 2.57 -4.80 19.27
CA ILE A 8 3.71 -5.34 18.52
C ILE A 8 3.62 -4.84 17.08
N VAL A 9 4.72 -4.33 16.54
CA VAL A 9 4.80 -3.91 15.14
C VAL A 9 5.71 -4.89 14.40
N ALA A 10 5.21 -5.49 13.33
CA ALA A 10 5.96 -6.43 12.51
C ALA A 10 5.55 -6.30 11.04
N HIS A 11 6.54 -6.27 10.14
CA HIS A 11 6.33 -6.30 8.68
C HIS A 11 5.36 -5.22 8.13
N GLY A 12 5.38 -4.01 8.69
CA GLY A 12 4.48 -2.92 8.27
C GLY A 12 3.07 -3.00 8.84
N VAL A 13 2.85 -3.88 9.81
CA VAL A 13 1.55 -4.11 10.47
C VAL A 13 1.69 -3.84 11.97
N GLU A 14 0.79 -3.05 12.54
CA GLU A 14 0.65 -2.90 13.99
C GLU A 14 -0.41 -3.89 14.49
N CYS A 15 -0.03 -4.73 15.45
CA CYS A 15 -0.90 -5.69 16.12
C CYS A 15 -1.12 -5.27 17.59
N VAL A 16 -2.37 -5.23 18.03
CA VAL A 16 -2.76 -4.85 19.40
C VAL A 16 -3.60 -5.94 20.04
N SER A 17 -3.22 -6.36 21.26
CA SER A 17 -3.97 -7.35 22.03
C SER A 17 -5.33 -6.80 22.45
N VAL A 18 -6.40 -7.56 22.19
CA VAL A 18 -7.76 -7.26 22.67
C VAL A 18 -8.22 -8.18 23.81
N GLY A 19 -7.34 -9.08 24.26
CA GLY A 19 -7.57 -9.99 25.39
C GLY A 19 -7.62 -11.45 24.97
N GLY A 20 -7.10 -12.34 25.84
CA GLY A 20 -6.93 -13.76 25.52
C GLY A 20 -6.03 -13.96 24.31
N ALA A 21 -6.47 -14.80 23.36
CA ALA A 21 -5.76 -15.08 22.12
C ALA A 21 -6.10 -14.12 20.96
N ARG A 22 -6.97 -13.12 21.17
CA ARG A 22 -7.46 -12.25 20.10
C ARG A 22 -6.59 -11.00 19.98
N TRP A 23 -6.25 -10.66 18.74
CA TRP A 23 -5.41 -9.52 18.38
C TRP A 23 -6.03 -8.80 17.18
N ARG A 24 -5.97 -7.47 17.20
CA ARG A 24 -6.36 -6.64 16.05
C ARG A 24 -5.15 -6.17 15.29
N TYR A 25 -5.19 -6.22 13.97
CA TYR A 25 -4.14 -5.68 13.11
C TYR A 25 -4.59 -4.43 12.37
N VAL A 26 -3.67 -3.50 12.15
CA VAL A 26 -3.84 -2.40 11.19
C VAL A 26 -2.59 -2.25 10.34
N SER A 27 -2.77 -1.94 9.06
CA SER A 27 -1.63 -1.61 8.21
C SER A 27 -1.11 -0.21 8.54
N LEU A 28 0.21 -0.04 8.57
CA LEU A 28 0.84 1.25 8.77
C LEU A 28 0.84 2.11 7.50
N ALA A 29 0.69 1.48 6.34
CA ALA A 29 0.60 2.11 5.03
C ALA A 29 -0.31 1.29 4.10
N PRO A 30 -0.98 1.90 3.11
CA PRO A 30 -1.62 1.15 2.03
C PRO A 30 -0.61 0.31 1.24
N TRP A 31 -1.11 -0.75 0.61
CA TRP A 31 -0.35 -1.66 -0.23
C TRP A 31 -0.83 -1.58 -1.69
N PRO A 32 0.06 -1.85 -2.67
CA PRO A 32 -0.41 -2.09 -4.02
C PRO A 32 -1.23 -3.39 -4.05
N GLN A 33 -2.24 -3.44 -4.90
CA GLN A 33 -2.72 -4.74 -5.35
C GLN A 33 -1.62 -5.41 -6.17
N LEU A 34 -1.44 -6.72 -5.97
CA LEU A 34 -0.43 -7.49 -6.69
C LEU A 34 -1.07 -8.26 -7.84
N GLY A 35 -0.38 -8.32 -8.97
CA GLY A 35 -0.71 -9.18 -10.09
C GLY A 35 -0.39 -10.65 -9.81
N PRO A 36 -0.72 -11.56 -10.74
CA PRO A 36 -0.45 -12.99 -10.59
C PRO A 36 1.04 -13.34 -10.46
N ASP A 37 1.92 -12.47 -10.93
CA ASP A 37 3.38 -12.58 -10.84
C ASP A 37 3.96 -11.96 -9.55
N GLY A 38 3.09 -11.47 -8.65
CA GLY A 38 3.49 -10.80 -7.42
C GLY A 38 3.96 -9.37 -7.61
N THR A 39 3.86 -8.81 -8.82
CA THR A 39 4.25 -7.41 -9.07
C THR A 39 3.11 -6.44 -8.75
N PRO A 40 3.41 -5.21 -8.30
CA PRO A 40 2.39 -4.17 -8.12
C PRO A 40 1.60 -3.90 -9.40
N LEU A 41 0.27 -3.83 -9.27
CA LEU A 41 -0.65 -3.40 -10.33
C LEU A 41 -0.57 -1.89 -10.53
N VAL A 42 0.58 -1.43 -11.02
CA VAL A 42 0.86 -0.05 -11.36
C VAL A 42 1.37 -0.04 -12.80
N SER A 43 0.70 0.71 -13.67
CA SER A 43 1.19 0.91 -15.04
C SER A 43 1.01 2.35 -15.48
N LEU A 44 2.00 2.83 -16.22
CA LEU A 44 1.92 4.08 -16.97
C LEU A 44 2.14 3.72 -18.45
N LEU A 45 1.07 3.81 -19.23
CA LEU A 45 1.08 3.53 -20.67
C LEU A 45 1.09 4.86 -21.42
N ARG A 46 1.96 4.99 -22.41
CA ARG A 46 2.05 6.15 -23.32
C ARG A 46 1.79 5.69 -24.75
N ALA A 47 0.84 6.34 -25.43
CA ALA A 47 0.48 6.06 -26.81
C ALA A 47 0.32 7.39 -27.57
N GLY A 48 1.37 7.80 -28.27
CA GLY A 48 1.42 9.12 -28.91
C GLY A 48 1.35 10.23 -27.85
N SER A 49 0.37 11.13 -27.98
CA SER A 49 0.11 12.21 -27.02
C SER A 49 -0.78 11.79 -25.83
N ILE A 50 -1.27 10.55 -25.81
CA ILE A 50 -2.16 10.06 -24.74
C ILE A 50 -1.33 9.29 -23.73
N ALA A 51 -1.55 9.57 -22.45
CA ALA A 51 -1.05 8.77 -21.35
C ALA A 51 -2.21 8.19 -20.52
N MET A 52 -2.01 6.99 -19.99
CA MET A 52 -2.97 6.34 -19.09
C MET A 52 -2.23 5.70 -17.92
N VAL A 53 -2.71 5.97 -16.71
CA VAL A 53 -2.24 5.34 -15.48
C VAL A 53 -3.30 4.37 -15.00
N GLN A 54 -2.90 3.13 -14.73
CA GLN A 54 -3.71 2.18 -13.96
C GLN A 54 -3.02 1.88 -12.64
N LEU A 55 -3.80 1.92 -11.56
CA LEU A 55 -3.31 1.75 -10.20
C LEU A 55 -4.31 0.90 -9.40
N GLY A 56 -3.89 -0.27 -8.94
CA GLY A 56 -4.61 -1.07 -7.97
C GLY A 56 -4.02 -0.88 -6.57
N VAL A 57 -4.87 -0.56 -5.59
CA VAL A 57 -4.48 -0.35 -4.19
C VAL A 57 -5.37 -1.13 -3.24
N GLN A 58 -4.85 -1.45 -2.08
CA GLN A 58 -5.57 -2.08 -0.98
C GLN A 58 -5.03 -1.59 0.37
N LEU A 59 -5.87 -1.61 1.41
CA LEU A 59 -5.43 -1.22 2.74
C LEU A 59 -4.76 -2.37 3.47
N ASP A 60 -5.37 -3.56 3.38
CA ASP A 60 -4.88 -4.71 4.12
C ASP A 60 -3.58 -5.24 3.50
N PRO A 61 -2.65 -5.70 4.35
CA PRO A 61 -1.41 -6.30 3.88
C PRO A 61 -1.70 -7.59 3.09
N PRO A 62 -0.84 -7.95 2.12
CA PRO A 62 -0.86 -9.26 1.49
C PRO A 62 -0.90 -10.41 2.51
N GLY A 63 -1.57 -11.51 2.18
CA GLY A 63 -1.80 -12.61 3.13
C GLY A 63 -0.52 -13.20 3.71
N ASP A 64 0.56 -13.27 2.94
CA ASP A 64 1.87 -13.75 3.39
C ASP A 64 2.52 -12.78 4.41
N VAL A 65 2.32 -11.47 4.25
CA VAL A 65 2.74 -10.45 5.21
C VAL A 65 1.96 -10.61 6.50
N LEU A 66 0.64 -10.82 6.42
CA LEU A 66 -0.21 -11.01 7.60
C LEU A 66 0.16 -12.28 8.37
N GLU A 67 0.47 -13.38 7.68
CA GLU A 67 0.95 -14.62 8.32
C GLU A 67 2.31 -14.45 9.00
N ARG A 68 3.24 -13.69 8.40
CA ARG A 68 4.51 -13.35 9.06
C ARG A 68 4.31 -12.47 10.29
N ALA A 69 3.40 -11.49 10.20
CA ALA A 69 3.04 -10.66 11.35
C ALA A 69 2.41 -11.51 12.47
N ARG A 70 1.52 -12.45 12.14
CA ARG A 70 0.95 -13.42 13.10
C ARG A 70 2.04 -14.22 13.79
N ALA A 71 2.93 -14.85 13.02
CA ALA A 71 4.03 -15.66 13.56
C ALA A 71 4.97 -14.85 14.47
N ALA A 72 5.25 -13.59 14.11
CA ALA A 72 6.06 -12.70 14.94
C ALA A 72 5.39 -12.39 16.29
N VAL A 73 4.08 -12.15 16.29
CA VAL A 73 3.32 -11.93 17.54
C VAL A 73 3.28 -13.21 18.38
N GLU A 74 2.98 -14.37 17.77
CA GLU A 74 2.94 -15.65 18.48
C GLU A 74 4.28 -15.99 19.14
N ALA A 75 5.39 -15.74 18.45
CA ALA A 75 6.73 -15.92 19.00
C ALA A 75 6.99 -14.98 20.18
N ALA A 76 6.55 -13.72 20.09
CA ALA A 76 6.75 -12.73 21.15
C ALA A 76 5.92 -13.03 22.40
N VAL A 77 4.71 -13.59 22.26
CA VAL A 77 3.81 -13.89 23.39
C VAL A 77 3.81 -15.36 23.81
N ALA A 78 4.58 -16.20 23.13
CA ALA A 78 4.67 -17.64 23.33
C ALA A 78 3.29 -18.34 23.38
N ALA A 79 2.35 -17.91 22.53
CA ALA A 79 1.00 -18.45 22.45
C ALA A 79 0.43 -18.29 21.04
N SER A 80 -0.48 -19.19 20.64
CA SER A 80 -1.24 -19.04 19.40
C SER A 80 -2.24 -17.90 19.50
N ILE A 81 -2.44 -17.19 18.38
CA ILE A 81 -3.34 -16.04 18.32
C ILE A 81 -4.31 -16.12 17.14
N VAL A 82 -5.35 -15.30 17.21
CA VAL A 82 -6.22 -14.98 16.08
C VAL A 82 -6.07 -13.50 15.76
N LEU A 83 -5.70 -13.19 14.51
CA LEU A 83 -5.66 -11.84 13.98
C LEU A 83 -7.03 -11.49 13.36
N GLU A 84 -7.55 -10.33 13.74
CA GLU A 84 -8.76 -9.73 13.19
C GLU A 84 -8.44 -8.32 12.70
N SER A 85 -9.13 -7.83 11.67
CA SER A 85 -8.91 -6.45 11.23
C SER A 85 -9.30 -5.47 12.34
N GLY A 86 -8.44 -4.48 12.58
CA GLY A 86 -8.66 -3.36 13.48
C GLY A 86 -9.26 -2.13 12.80
N VAL A 87 -9.60 -2.22 11.52
CA VAL A 87 -10.20 -1.12 10.74
C VAL A 87 -11.72 -1.26 10.77
N ASP A 88 -12.41 -0.21 11.20
CA ASP A 88 -13.89 -0.17 11.25
C ASP A 88 -14.49 0.14 9.86
N GLY A 89 -13.75 0.89 9.03
CA GLY A 89 -14.14 1.22 7.67
C GLY A 89 -13.15 2.15 6.97
N VAL A 90 -13.33 2.29 5.67
CA VAL A 90 -12.61 3.26 4.84
C VAL A 90 -13.63 4.22 4.27
N GLU A 91 -13.42 5.52 4.50
CA GLU A 91 -14.33 6.56 4.01
C GLU A 91 -13.96 7.00 2.60
N ARG A 92 -12.65 7.11 2.33
CA ARG A 92 -12.13 7.65 1.08
C ARG A 92 -10.71 7.22 0.82
N ILE A 93 -10.38 7.07 -0.46
CA ILE A 93 -9.06 6.75 -0.98
C ILE A 93 -8.74 7.81 -2.03
N ASP A 94 -7.69 8.58 -1.82
CA ASP A 94 -7.25 9.65 -2.71
C ASP A 94 -5.90 9.29 -3.36
N VAL A 95 -5.78 9.60 -4.65
CA VAL A 95 -4.49 9.66 -5.36
C VAL A 95 -4.06 11.12 -5.34
N VAL A 96 -2.97 11.41 -4.65
CA VAL A 96 -2.51 12.76 -4.34
C VAL A 96 -1.20 13.03 -5.08
N LEU A 97 -1.14 14.12 -5.84
CA LEU A 97 0.05 14.60 -6.53
C LEU A 97 0.74 15.66 -5.68
N GLU A 98 2.07 15.64 -5.71
CA GLU A 98 2.94 16.64 -5.07
C GLU A 98 2.53 16.89 -3.60
N PRO A 99 2.51 15.84 -2.76
CA PRO A 99 2.07 15.95 -1.37
C PRO A 99 2.86 17.03 -0.61
N GLY A 100 2.15 17.90 0.10
CA GLY A 100 2.72 19.07 0.79
C GLY A 100 2.43 20.40 0.07
N ALA A 101 3.48 21.17 -0.24
CA ALA A 101 3.32 22.48 -0.87
C ALA A 101 3.04 22.31 -2.38
N GLY A 102 1.78 22.43 -2.77
CA GLY A 102 1.33 22.15 -4.15
C GLY A 102 0.43 20.92 -4.28
N GLU A 103 -0.06 20.38 -3.15
CA GLU A 103 -0.91 19.18 -3.11
C GLU A 103 -2.16 19.30 -4.00
N ARG A 104 -2.37 18.28 -4.84
CA ARG A 104 -3.55 18.17 -5.72
C ARG A 104 -4.11 16.76 -5.71
N ILE A 105 -5.43 16.62 -5.68
CA ILE A 105 -6.10 15.32 -5.76
C ILE A 105 -6.34 14.99 -7.23
N ALA A 106 -5.66 13.96 -7.74
CA ALA A 106 -5.83 13.48 -9.11
C ALA A 106 -7.05 12.56 -9.28
N ALA A 107 -7.37 11.77 -8.25
CA ALA A 107 -8.55 10.91 -8.23
C ALA A 107 -8.96 10.56 -6.80
N THR A 108 -10.24 10.18 -6.66
CA THR A 108 -10.85 9.78 -5.39
C THR A 108 -11.74 8.56 -5.61
N SER A 109 -11.73 7.61 -4.67
CA SER A 109 -12.59 6.43 -4.64
C SER A 109 -13.11 6.17 -3.23
N ALA A 110 -14.30 5.57 -3.11
CA ALA A 110 -14.80 5.03 -1.84
C ALA A 110 -14.25 3.63 -1.52
N GLY A 111 -13.57 2.99 -2.47
CA GLY A 111 -13.11 1.61 -2.36
C GLY A 111 -14.23 0.56 -2.38
N SER A 112 -13.90 -0.67 -2.01
CA SER A 112 -14.85 -1.80 -1.98
C SER A 112 -15.85 -1.76 -0.83
N GLY A 113 -15.59 -0.98 0.23
CA GLY A 113 -16.41 -0.92 1.45
C GLY A 113 -16.25 -2.12 2.40
N TYR A 114 -15.41 -3.10 2.05
CA TYR A 114 -15.09 -4.27 2.88
C TYR A 114 -13.61 -4.67 2.70
N PRO A 115 -12.97 -5.31 3.70
CA PRO A 115 -11.59 -5.79 3.59
C PRO A 115 -11.36 -6.64 2.32
N PRO A 116 -10.28 -6.41 1.54
CA PRO A 116 -9.09 -5.63 1.90
C PRO A 116 -9.15 -4.13 1.54
N TYR A 117 -10.35 -3.56 1.39
CA TYR A 117 -10.62 -2.15 1.07
C TYR A 117 -9.91 -1.69 -0.21
N THR A 118 -10.16 -2.43 -1.28
CA THR A 118 -9.48 -2.24 -2.57
C THR A 118 -10.06 -1.06 -3.34
N ALA A 119 -9.21 -0.38 -4.11
CA ALA A 119 -9.63 0.53 -5.17
C ALA A 119 -8.77 0.34 -6.42
N VAL A 120 -9.37 0.55 -7.59
CA VAL A 120 -8.67 0.61 -8.87
C VAL A 120 -8.92 1.98 -9.47
N PHE A 121 -7.84 2.65 -9.87
CA PHE A 121 -7.88 3.94 -10.53
C PHE A 121 -7.44 3.79 -11.99
N SER A 122 -8.12 4.51 -12.88
CA SER A 122 -7.73 4.65 -14.29
C SER A 122 -7.74 6.13 -14.62
N LEU A 123 -6.55 6.74 -14.67
CA LEU A 123 -6.37 8.17 -14.89
C LEU A 123 -5.79 8.43 -16.27
N ARG A 124 -6.08 9.60 -16.83
CA ARG A 124 -5.44 10.13 -18.04
C ARG A 124 -4.68 11.40 -17.67
N PRO A 125 -3.49 11.28 -17.07
CA PRO A 125 -2.73 12.45 -16.64
C PRO A 125 -2.18 13.20 -17.85
N GLU A 126 -2.11 14.52 -17.73
CA GLU A 126 -1.61 15.44 -18.74
C GLU A 126 -0.66 16.46 -18.09
N GLY A 127 0.25 17.06 -18.86
CA GLY A 127 1.17 18.08 -18.36
C GLY A 127 1.94 17.65 -17.12
N ASP A 128 1.94 18.50 -16.10
CA ASP A 128 2.66 18.31 -14.84
C ASP A 128 2.21 17.03 -14.09
N ASP A 129 0.96 16.59 -14.25
CA ASP A 129 0.47 15.35 -13.61
C ASP A 129 1.14 14.13 -14.22
N LEU A 130 1.31 14.13 -15.55
CA LEU A 130 2.00 13.06 -16.24
C LEU A 130 3.47 12.99 -15.81
N ASP A 131 4.09 14.14 -15.62
CA ASP A 131 5.48 14.21 -15.15
C ASP A 131 5.60 13.71 -13.71
N ALA A 132 4.66 14.05 -12.82
CA ALA A 132 4.61 13.52 -11.47
C ALA A 132 4.44 11.99 -11.44
N PHE A 133 3.49 11.44 -12.20
CA PHE A 133 3.32 9.98 -12.30
C PHE A 133 4.53 9.29 -12.91
N ALA A 134 5.12 9.86 -13.96
CA ALA A 134 6.31 9.29 -14.59
C ALA A 134 7.51 9.27 -13.63
N ALA A 135 7.68 10.34 -12.86
CA ALA A 135 8.72 10.43 -11.83
C ALA A 135 8.49 9.38 -10.72
N ALA A 136 7.26 9.26 -10.20
CA ALA A 136 6.91 8.27 -9.18
C ALA A 136 7.14 6.84 -9.64
N VAL A 137 6.67 6.49 -10.86
CA VAL A 137 6.90 5.15 -11.47
C VAL A 137 8.38 4.92 -11.73
N GLY A 138 9.16 5.97 -12.00
CA GLY A 138 10.62 5.93 -12.06
C GLY A 138 11.32 5.81 -10.70
N GLY A 139 10.58 5.74 -9.59
CA GLY A 139 11.10 5.61 -8.23
C GLY A 139 11.44 6.94 -7.55
N ALA A 140 11.02 8.09 -8.09
CA ALA A 140 11.21 9.38 -7.42
C ALA A 140 10.11 9.60 -6.36
N SER A 141 10.53 9.60 -5.09
CA SER A 141 9.65 9.85 -3.95
C SER A 141 9.07 11.26 -3.91
N GLY A 142 7.98 11.43 -3.16
CA GLY A 142 7.29 12.69 -2.91
C GLY A 142 6.52 13.22 -4.13
N ARG A 143 6.23 12.36 -5.11
CA ARG A 143 5.56 12.75 -6.36
C ARG A 143 4.10 12.35 -6.38
N VAL A 144 3.79 11.13 -5.95
CA VAL A 144 2.43 10.59 -5.89
C VAL A 144 2.26 9.83 -4.59
N GLU A 145 1.26 10.21 -3.80
CA GLU A 145 0.88 9.56 -2.55
C GLU A 145 -0.51 8.94 -2.68
N ILE A 146 -0.67 7.73 -2.15
CA ILE A 146 -1.97 7.09 -1.98
C ILE A 146 -2.40 7.29 -0.54
N ARG A 147 -3.53 7.98 -0.33
CA ARG A 147 -4.00 8.36 1.00
C ARG A 147 -5.36 7.74 1.30
N TYR A 148 -5.39 6.89 2.30
CA TYR A 148 -6.62 6.32 2.85
C TYR A 148 -7.08 7.14 4.05
N ARG A 149 -8.37 7.48 4.09
CA ARG A 149 -9.05 7.95 5.30
C ARG A 149 -9.75 6.75 5.94
N VAL A 150 -9.12 6.20 6.98
CA VAL A 150 -9.63 5.02 7.68
C VAL A 150 -10.24 5.42 9.01
N ARG A 151 -11.28 4.68 9.42
CA ARG A 151 -11.84 4.76 10.77
C ARG A 151 -11.29 3.61 11.60
N ARG A 152 -10.74 3.92 12.76
CA ARG A 152 -10.18 2.96 13.71
C ARG A 152 -10.58 3.38 15.12
N ASP A 153 -11.15 2.44 15.88
CA ASP A 153 -11.57 2.66 17.27
C ASP A 153 -12.47 3.92 17.40
N GLY A 154 -13.31 4.14 16.38
CA GLY A 154 -14.21 5.29 16.30
C GLY A 154 -13.58 6.65 15.94
N ALA A 155 -12.30 6.69 15.56
CA ALA A 155 -11.59 7.91 15.16
C ALA A 155 -11.03 7.83 13.74
N ASP A 156 -10.89 8.99 13.10
CA ASP A 156 -10.21 9.10 11.80
C ASP A 156 -8.70 8.97 11.98
N ALA A 157 -8.11 8.04 11.26
CA ALA A 157 -6.68 7.77 11.25
C ALA A 157 -6.22 7.68 9.80
N PRO A 158 -5.75 8.77 9.16
CA PRO A 158 -5.26 8.66 7.80
C PRO A 158 -4.00 7.79 7.75
N VAL A 159 -3.89 6.96 6.71
CA VAL A 159 -2.66 6.23 6.38
C VAL A 159 -2.32 6.50 4.93
N SER A 160 -1.03 6.61 4.63
CA SER A 160 -0.56 6.89 3.29
C SER A 160 0.67 6.08 2.91
N ALA A 161 0.89 5.95 1.61
CA ALA A 161 2.06 5.33 1.00
C ALA A 161 2.50 6.15 -0.20
N ASP A 162 3.81 6.28 -0.38
CA ASP A 162 4.39 6.87 -1.59
C ASP A 162 4.41 5.81 -2.69
N LEU A 163 3.89 6.16 -3.88
CA LEU A 163 3.86 5.26 -5.02
C LEU A 163 5.26 4.77 -5.42
N ALA A 164 6.29 5.61 -5.22
CA ALA A 164 7.68 5.26 -5.53
C ALA A 164 8.21 4.08 -4.69
N GLU A 165 7.68 3.87 -3.48
CA GLU A 165 8.08 2.76 -2.61
C GLU A 165 7.61 1.40 -3.13
N TRP A 166 6.61 1.39 -4.02
CA TRP A 166 6.11 0.18 -4.64
C TRP A 166 6.92 -0.21 -5.86
N MET A 167 7.70 0.72 -6.42
CA MET A 167 8.43 0.46 -7.65
C MET A 167 9.67 -0.39 -7.34
N PRO A 168 9.96 -1.42 -8.16
CA PRO A 168 11.19 -2.18 -8.00
C PRO A 168 12.38 -1.22 -8.13
N HIS A 169 13.28 -1.25 -7.14
CA HIS A 169 14.50 -0.45 -7.24
C HIS A 169 15.30 -0.88 -8.48
N PRO A 170 15.86 0.07 -9.25
CA PRO A 170 16.58 -0.21 -10.48
C PRO A 170 17.84 -1.08 -10.28
N ALA A 171 18.32 -1.23 -9.03
CA ALA A 171 19.41 -2.13 -8.68
C ALA A 171 19.03 -3.63 -8.65
N SER A 172 17.74 -3.96 -8.75
CA SER A 172 17.21 -5.31 -8.52
C SER A 172 16.88 -6.08 -9.81
N VAL A 173 17.06 -5.48 -10.99
CA VAL A 173 16.84 -6.18 -12.27
C VAL A 173 18.14 -6.90 -12.65
N PRO A 174 18.17 -8.24 -12.70
CA PRO A 174 19.31 -8.95 -13.26
C PRO A 174 19.49 -8.47 -14.70
N ARG A 175 20.65 -7.91 -15.04
CA ARG A 175 20.96 -7.63 -16.44
C ARG A 175 20.94 -8.97 -17.17
N HIS A 176 20.03 -9.08 -18.13
CA HIS A 176 20.07 -10.19 -19.06
C HIS A 176 21.30 -9.96 -19.94
N ASP A 177 22.43 -10.57 -19.57
CA ASP A 177 23.59 -10.61 -20.45
C ASP A 177 23.18 -11.43 -21.69
N PRO A 178 23.21 -10.86 -22.90
CA PRO A 178 22.91 -11.62 -24.10
C PRO A 178 23.92 -12.76 -24.21
N ALA A 179 23.41 -13.97 -24.43
CA ALA A 179 24.25 -15.15 -24.62
C ALA A 179 25.31 -14.86 -25.71
N PRO A 180 26.57 -15.26 -25.50
CA PRO A 180 27.62 -15.03 -26.49
C PRO A 180 27.21 -15.71 -27.80
N SER A 181 27.08 -14.91 -28.86
CA SER A 181 26.93 -15.45 -30.22
C SER A 181 28.18 -16.26 -30.55
N GLY A 182 28.04 -17.58 -30.53
CA GLY A 182 29.08 -18.49 -30.98
C GLY A 182 29.39 -18.26 -32.46
N ALA A 183 30.67 -18.05 -32.75
CA ALA A 183 31.26 -18.03 -34.08
C ALA A 183 31.53 -19.46 -34.57
#